data_AF-A0A975M5Q2-F1
#
_entry.id   AF-A0A975M5Q2-F1
#
_cell.length_a   1.000
_cell.length_b   1.000
_cell.length_c   1.000
_cell.angle_alpha   90.00
_cell.angle_beta   90.00
_cell.angle_gamma   90.00
#
_symmetry.space_group_name_H-M   'P 1'
#
loop_
_entity.id
_entity.type
_entity.pdbx_description
1 polymer ?
#
loop_
_entity_poly.entity_id
_entity_poly.type
_entity_poly.pdbx_seq_one_letter_code
_entity_poly.pdbx_strand_id
1 'polypeptide(L)'
;MKGSLRIKPAAQEALAMLGVAAISGAVIFWVIYSELDGSHGIEIAALMLAGILGGGLIRGFVREKRVTLVFVILVAAEVVLLSQAPQPWSGMWLLLVPSNGMGLMVGTAAHRLILASKPKPRDVWNLNGVEIPSTAIAKEKSVSALYSWDEGDSGRFYVQRNGGVFEAVGNPVTGFIVHCTPNSEDEGEWRILGADDANVVEIRLLSGPAYAPKGILTDLEGTRKALLGFFHHRGPDPELPWTSGEDVRTYRFSQSSH
;
A
#
# COMPACT_ATOMS: atom_id res chain seq x y z
N MET A 1 13.36 9.34 35.88
CA MET A 1 13.66 8.36 34.82
C MET A 1 13.47 9.02 33.46
N LYS A 2 14.54 9.41 32.77
CA LYS A 2 14.47 9.90 31.39
C LYS A 2 14.19 8.69 30.50
N GLY A 3 12.94 8.52 30.08
CA GLY A 3 12.58 7.54 29.06
C GLY A 3 13.31 7.93 27.77
N SER A 4 14.39 7.20 27.45
CA SER A 4 15.03 7.26 26.15
C SER A 4 13.96 6.92 25.12
N LEU A 5 13.49 7.95 24.39
CA LEU A 5 12.64 7.79 23.22
C LEU A 5 13.44 6.99 22.21
N ARG A 6 13.25 5.67 22.21
CA ARG A 6 13.85 4.76 21.25
C ARG A 6 13.17 5.03 19.92
N ILE A 7 13.72 6.00 19.18
CA ILE A 7 13.27 6.34 17.84
C ILE A 7 13.40 5.06 17.00
N LYS A 8 12.29 4.63 16.38
CA LYS A 8 12.27 3.44 15.52
C LYS A 8 13.33 3.61 14.41
N PRO A 9 14.01 2.53 13.97
CA PRO A 9 15.06 2.62 12.93
C PRO A 9 14.61 3.39 11.68
N ALA A 10 13.38 3.14 11.21
CA ALA A 10 12.78 3.85 10.07
C ALA A 10 12.62 5.37 10.29
N ALA A 11 12.35 5.80 11.53
CA ALA A 11 12.26 7.20 11.88
C ALA A 11 13.65 7.85 12.02
N GLN A 12 14.67 7.09 12.45
CA GLN A 12 16.07 7.57 12.43
C GLN A 12 16.56 7.78 11.01
N GLU A 13 16.30 6.84 10.09
CA GLU A 13 16.64 6.98 8.68
C GLU A 13 15.92 8.18 8.02
N ALA A 14 14.63 8.37 8.31
CA ALA A 14 13.88 9.52 7.79
C ALA A 14 14.44 10.84 8.33
N LEU A 15 14.78 10.91 9.62
CA LEU A 15 15.42 12.10 10.21
C LEU A 15 16.80 12.38 9.59
N ALA A 16 17.58 11.34 9.32
CA ALA A 16 18.88 11.48 8.65
C ALA A 16 18.72 12.05 7.23
N MET A 17 17.74 11.56 6.46
CA MET A 17 17.44 12.09 5.12
C MET A 17 17.03 13.57 5.16
N LEU A 18 16.18 13.96 6.11
CA LEU A 18 15.80 15.36 6.31
C LEU A 18 16.99 16.23 6.70
N GLY A 19 17.87 15.73 7.58
CA GLY A 19 19.09 16.41 7.98
C GLY A 19 20.05 16.64 6.81
N VAL A 20 20.28 15.60 5.98
CA VAL A 20 21.11 15.72 4.77
C VAL A 20 20.52 16.70 3.78
N ALA A 21 19.21 16.66 3.54
CA ALA A 21 18.54 17.59 2.64
C ALA A 21 18.64 19.04 3.14
N ALA A 22 18.45 19.28 4.45
CA ALA A 22 18.58 20.61 5.03
C ALA A 22 20.01 21.18 4.95
N ILE A 23 21.01 20.36 5.30
CA ILE A 23 22.42 20.77 5.23
C ILE A 23 22.83 21.02 3.78
N SER A 24 22.50 20.11 2.86
CA SER A 24 22.82 20.24 1.43
C SER A 24 22.15 21.49 0.85
N GLY A 25 20.89 21.73 1.20
CA GLY A 25 20.16 22.92 0.78
C GLY A 25 20.82 24.21 1.27
N ALA A 26 21.19 24.29 2.54
CA ALA A 26 21.88 25.45 3.09
C ALA A 26 23.24 25.71 2.43
N VAL A 27 24.03 24.65 2.17
CA VAL A 27 25.32 24.75 1.50
C VAL A 27 25.15 25.24 0.06
N ILE A 28 24.24 24.63 -0.71
CA ILE A 28 23.98 25.03 -2.11
C ILE A 28 23.50 26.48 -2.17
N PHE A 29 22.57 26.87 -1.30
CA PHE A 29 22.08 28.24 -1.20
C PHE A 29 23.24 29.21 -0.97
N TRP A 30 24.07 28.95 0.04
CA TRP A 30 25.17 29.83 0.40
C TRP A 30 26.22 29.95 -0.70
N VAL A 31 26.59 28.84 -1.34
CA VAL A 31 27.54 28.84 -2.45
C VAL A 31 27.03 29.68 -3.61
N ILE A 32 25.79 29.46 -4.07
CA ILE A 32 25.23 30.21 -5.20
C ILE A 32 25.03 31.68 -4.85
N TYR A 33 24.55 31.97 -3.64
CA TYR A 33 24.40 33.35 -3.16
C TYR A 33 25.75 34.08 -3.12
N SER A 34 26.82 33.41 -2.68
CA SER A 34 28.17 33.97 -2.67
C SER A 34 28.74 34.19 -4.07
N GLU A 35 28.54 33.25 -4.99
CA GLU A 35 28.97 33.37 -6.39
C GLU A 35 28.26 34.49 -7.14
N LEU A 36 27.07 34.87 -6.68
CA LEU A 36 26.28 35.97 -7.22
C LEU A 36 26.47 37.27 -6.43
N ASP A 37 27.58 37.41 -5.69
CA ASP A 37 27.92 38.60 -4.89
C ASP A 37 26.80 39.02 -3.89
N GLY A 38 26.03 38.05 -3.42
CA GLY A 38 24.90 38.27 -2.51
C GLY A 38 23.64 38.83 -3.19
N SER A 39 23.55 38.77 -4.51
CA SER A 39 22.35 39.13 -5.25
C SER A 39 21.37 37.96 -5.38
N HIS A 40 20.09 38.27 -5.64
CA HIS A 40 19.04 37.30 -5.98
C HIS A 40 18.74 36.20 -4.96
N GLY A 41 18.98 36.45 -3.66
CA GLY A 41 18.74 35.47 -2.59
C GLY A 41 17.29 34.94 -2.54
N ILE A 42 16.30 35.78 -2.87
CA ILE A 42 14.89 35.37 -2.87
C ILE A 42 14.61 34.41 -4.02
N GLU A 43 15.14 34.68 -5.21
CA GLU A 43 14.97 33.86 -6.41
C GLU A 43 15.64 32.49 -6.24
N ILE A 44 16.85 32.45 -5.65
CA ILE A 44 17.53 31.21 -5.29
C ILE A 44 16.65 30.40 -4.33
N ALA A 45 16.18 31.02 -3.23
CA ALA A 45 15.33 30.33 -2.26
C ALA A 45 14.02 29.83 -2.89
N ALA A 46 13.39 30.64 -3.76
CA ALA A 46 12.16 30.27 -4.45
C ALA A 46 12.35 29.06 -5.36
N LEU A 47 13.43 29.02 -6.16
CA LEU A 47 13.75 27.87 -7.02
C LEU A 47 14.05 26.62 -6.19
N MET A 48 14.77 26.77 -5.08
CA MET A 48 15.03 25.64 -4.19
C MET A 48 13.76 25.07 -3.60
N LEU A 49 12.86 25.93 -3.11
CA LEU A 49 11.57 25.51 -2.57
C LEU A 49 10.70 24.87 -3.65
N ALA A 50 10.68 25.44 -4.86
CA ALA A 50 9.94 24.88 -6.00
C ALA A 50 10.42 23.46 -6.34
N GLY A 51 11.74 23.26 -6.47
CA GLY A 51 12.30 21.93 -6.71
C GLY A 51 12.04 20.95 -5.56
N ILE A 52 12.15 21.39 -4.31
CA ILE A 52 11.84 20.53 -3.15
C ILE A 52 10.37 20.09 -3.18
N LEU A 53 9.45 21.00 -3.49
CA LEU A 53 8.04 20.69 -3.62
C LEU A 53 7.79 19.76 -4.82
N GLY A 54 8.34 20.06 -6.00
CA GLY A 54 8.20 19.24 -7.21
C GLY A 54 8.67 17.80 -6.99
N GLY A 55 9.91 17.63 -6.51
CA GLY A 55 10.46 16.32 -6.16
C GLY A 55 9.67 15.61 -5.05
N GLY A 56 9.23 16.34 -4.02
CA GLY A 56 8.44 15.78 -2.92
C GLY A 56 7.08 15.25 -3.37
N LEU A 57 6.40 15.98 -4.26
CA LEU A 57 5.10 15.60 -4.81
C LEU A 57 5.20 14.33 -5.66
N ILE A 58 6.27 14.15 -6.45
CA ILE A 58 6.48 12.91 -7.21
C ILE A 58 6.42 11.70 -6.28
N ARG A 59 7.05 11.76 -5.12
CA ARG A 59 7.03 10.64 -4.18
C ARG A 59 5.65 10.38 -3.58
N GLY A 60 4.84 11.42 -3.44
CA GLY A 60 3.47 11.34 -2.91
C GLY A 60 2.45 10.79 -3.91
N PHE A 61 2.61 11.07 -5.20
CA PHE A 61 1.59 10.79 -6.22
C PHE A 61 1.97 9.70 -7.23
N VAL A 62 3.26 9.36 -7.35
CA VAL A 62 3.73 8.42 -8.39
C VAL A 62 4.03 7.06 -7.78
N ARG A 63 3.55 6.00 -8.45
CA ARG A 63 3.85 4.61 -8.09
C ARG A 63 5.36 4.36 -8.17
N GLU A 64 5.91 3.59 -7.23
CA GLU A 64 7.35 3.37 -7.06
C GLU A 64 8.09 2.97 -8.36
N LYS A 65 7.47 2.09 -9.17
CA LYS A 65 8.02 1.64 -10.46
C LYS A 65 8.15 2.74 -11.52
N ARG A 66 7.52 3.91 -11.34
CA ARG A 66 7.51 5.03 -12.29
C ARG A 66 8.17 6.30 -11.77
N VAL A 67 8.59 6.33 -10.49
CA VAL A 67 9.15 7.52 -9.84
C VAL A 67 10.34 8.09 -10.62
N THR A 68 11.31 7.26 -10.99
CA THR A 68 12.50 7.70 -11.73
C THR A 68 12.15 8.29 -13.09
N LEU A 69 11.23 7.65 -13.83
CA LEU A 69 10.82 8.12 -15.14
C LEU A 69 10.12 9.49 -15.04
N VAL A 70 9.15 9.62 -14.14
CA VAL A 70 8.42 10.88 -13.95
C VAL A 70 9.34 11.99 -13.45
N PHE A 71 10.29 11.66 -12.57
CA PHE A 71 11.31 12.60 -12.09
C PHE A 71 12.18 13.14 -13.22
N VAL A 72 12.71 12.27 -14.09
CA VAL A 72 13.53 12.71 -15.22
C VAL A 72 12.73 13.60 -16.18
N ILE A 73 11.47 13.24 -16.46
CA ILE A 73 10.59 14.04 -17.31
C ILE A 73 10.31 15.41 -16.69
N LEU A 74 9.99 15.46 -15.39
CA LEU A 74 9.74 16.71 -14.68
C LEU A 74 10.96 17.62 -14.72
N VAL A 75 12.13 17.10 -14.33
CA VAL A 75 13.38 17.88 -14.31
C VAL A 75 13.72 18.38 -15.71
N ALA A 76 13.59 17.54 -16.75
CA ALA A 76 13.83 17.96 -18.13
C ALA A 76 12.87 19.08 -18.57
N ALA A 77 11.58 18.97 -18.24
CA ALA A 77 10.58 20.00 -18.57
C ALA A 77 10.86 21.32 -17.84
N GLU A 78 11.16 21.25 -16.54
CA GLU A 78 11.50 22.42 -15.73
C GLU A 78 12.74 23.14 -16.25
N VAL A 79 13.80 22.40 -16.58
CA VAL A 79 15.03 22.96 -17.16
C VAL A 79 14.74 23.70 -18.47
N VAL A 80 13.97 23.09 -19.38
CA VAL A 80 13.62 23.71 -20.66
C VAL A 80 12.81 25.00 -20.44
N LEU A 81 11.78 24.95 -19.59
CA LEU A 81 10.93 26.11 -19.32
C LEU A 81 11.71 27.24 -18.66
N LEU A 82 12.53 26.93 -17.65
CA LEU A 82 13.26 27.95 -16.91
C LEU A 82 14.40 28.55 -17.73
N SER A 83 15.01 27.78 -18.64
CA SER A 83 16.05 28.29 -19.56
C SER A 83 15.55 29.40 -20.50
N GLN A 84 14.23 29.46 -20.75
CA GLN A 84 13.58 30.46 -21.59
C GLN A 84 12.99 31.63 -20.78
N ALA A 85 13.07 31.58 -19.45
CA ALA A 85 12.54 32.62 -18.59
C ALA A 85 13.41 33.90 -18.62
N PRO A 86 12.90 35.05 -18.18
CA PRO A 86 13.71 36.25 -18.00
C PRO A 86 14.84 36.02 -16.97
N GLN A 87 15.88 36.85 -17.04
CA GLN A 87 16.88 36.91 -15.97
C GLN A 87 16.23 37.35 -14.65
N PRO A 88 16.68 36.84 -13.49
CA PRO A 88 17.83 35.94 -13.30
C PRO A 88 17.51 34.44 -13.45
N TRP A 89 16.26 34.07 -13.66
CA TRP A 89 15.75 32.69 -13.61
C TRP A 89 16.43 31.77 -14.62
N SER A 90 16.62 32.25 -15.86
CA SER A 90 17.34 31.50 -16.91
C SER A 90 18.82 31.26 -16.62
N GLY A 91 19.43 32.00 -15.69
CA GLY A 91 20.80 31.74 -15.24
C GLY A 91 20.90 30.66 -14.16
N MET A 92 19.78 30.35 -13.50
CA MET A 92 19.74 29.54 -12.28
C MET A 92 19.03 28.19 -12.45
N TRP A 93 18.62 27.82 -13.66
CA TRP A 93 17.86 26.58 -13.90
C TRP A 93 18.55 25.32 -13.40
N LEU A 94 19.89 25.30 -13.39
CA LEU A 94 20.68 24.17 -12.89
C LEU A 94 20.42 23.88 -11.40
N LEU A 95 19.97 24.87 -10.63
CA LEU A 95 19.60 24.73 -9.23
C LEU A 95 18.41 23.78 -9.02
N LEU A 96 17.52 23.67 -10.01
CA LEU A 96 16.35 22.80 -9.91
C LEU A 96 16.73 21.33 -9.86
N VAL A 97 17.84 20.90 -10.46
CA VAL A 97 18.27 19.50 -10.47
C VAL A 97 18.56 18.99 -9.04
N PRO A 98 19.50 19.58 -8.27
CA PRO A 98 19.73 19.17 -6.90
C PRO A 98 18.53 19.47 -5.99
N SER A 99 17.77 20.55 -6.23
CA SER A 99 16.57 20.87 -5.43
C SER A 99 15.45 19.83 -5.58
N ASN A 100 15.20 19.35 -6.79
CA ASN A 100 14.28 18.23 -7.03
C ASN A 100 14.78 16.93 -6.39
N GLY A 101 16.09 16.66 -6.46
CA GLY A 101 16.69 15.53 -5.74
C GLY A 101 16.47 15.59 -4.22
N MET A 102 16.66 16.77 -3.61
CA MET A 102 16.34 17.00 -2.21
C MET A 102 14.84 16.84 -1.93
N GLY A 103 13.98 17.30 -2.83
CA GLY A 103 12.53 17.10 -2.78
C GLY A 103 12.15 15.63 -2.68
N LEU A 104 12.72 14.79 -3.54
CA LEU A 104 12.51 13.34 -3.49
C LEU A 104 12.94 12.73 -2.14
N MET A 105 14.06 13.17 -1.58
CA MET A 105 14.52 12.72 -0.27
C MET A 105 13.53 13.13 0.84
N VAL A 106 13.09 14.40 0.84
CA VAL A 106 12.10 14.92 1.80
C VAL A 106 10.78 14.17 1.69
N GLY A 107 10.27 13.97 0.47
CA GLY A 107 9.06 13.20 0.21
C GLY A 107 9.17 11.75 0.68
N THR A 108 10.34 11.13 0.50
CA THR A 108 10.60 9.75 0.96
C THR A 108 10.63 9.68 2.48
N ALA A 109 11.27 10.63 3.15
CA ALA A 109 11.29 10.72 4.60
C ALA A 109 9.89 10.95 5.18
N ALA A 110 9.12 11.87 4.60
CA ALA A 110 7.73 12.14 4.99
C ALA A 110 6.87 10.89 4.84
N HIS A 111 6.96 10.19 3.71
CA HIS A 111 6.24 8.94 3.47
C HIS A 111 6.58 7.87 4.53
N ARG A 112 7.86 7.69 4.85
CA ARG A 112 8.31 6.75 5.88
C ARG A 112 7.82 7.13 7.28
N LEU A 113 7.82 8.41 7.62
CA LEU A 113 7.31 8.90 8.90
C LEU A 113 5.79 8.68 9.02
N ILE A 114 5.04 8.92 7.94
CA ILE A 114 3.59 8.65 7.88
C ILE A 114 3.32 7.15 8.08
N LEU A 115 4.08 6.27 7.42
CA LEU A 115 3.94 4.82 7.63
C LEU A 115 4.33 4.40 9.05
N ALA A 116 5.38 4.99 9.62
CA ALA A 116 5.83 4.69 10.97
C ALA A 116 4.90 5.21 12.07
N SER A 117 4.10 6.25 11.76
CA SER A 117 3.10 6.86 12.65
C SER A 117 1.74 6.17 12.59
N LYS A 118 1.46 5.37 11.54
CA LYS A 118 0.27 4.52 11.53
C LYS A 118 0.25 3.63 12.78
N PRO A 119 -0.90 3.52 13.49
CA PRO A 119 -1.03 2.63 14.62
C PRO A 119 -0.63 1.22 14.20
N LYS A 120 0.22 0.55 14.99
CA LYS A 120 0.42 -0.89 14.77
C LYS A 120 -0.95 -1.55 14.93
N PRO A 121 -1.40 -2.39 13.98
CA PRO A 121 -2.59 -3.19 14.22
C PRO A 121 -2.38 -3.93 15.53
N ARG A 122 -3.38 -3.87 16.41
CA ARG A 122 -3.36 -4.64 17.66
C ARG A 122 -3.13 -6.10 17.26
N ASP A 123 -2.26 -6.80 17.98
CA ASP A 123 -1.95 -8.20 17.70
C ASP A 123 -3.11 -9.11 18.18
N VAL A 124 -4.27 -8.91 17.57
CA VAL A 124 -5.52 -9.60 17.81
C VAL A 124 -6.03 -10.11 16.48
N TRP A 125 -6.80 -11.18 16.54
CA TRP A 125 -7.60 -11.60 15.40
C TRP A 125 -8.83 -10.71 15.29
N ASN A 126 -9.27 -10.43 14.08
CA ASN A 126 -10.54 -9.79 13.80
C ASN A 126 -11.37 -10.79 12.99
N LEU A 127 -12.51 -11.21 13.55
CA LEU A 127 -13.50 -12.07 12.88
C LEU A 127 -14.75 -11.22 12.66
N ASN A 128 -15.07 -10.88 11.41
CA ASN A 128 -16.26 -10.08 11.07
C ASN A 128 -16.45 -8.80 11.91
N GLY A 129 -15.36 -8.15 12.31
CA GLY A 129 -15.36 -6.90 13.09
C GLY A 129 -15.13 -7.12 14.59
N VAL A 130 -15.17 -8.37 15.05
CA VAL A 130 -15.00 -8.73 16.45
C VAL A 130 -13.53 -9.05 16.74
N GLU A 131 -12.92 -8.27 17.64
CA GLU A 131 -11.55 -8.50 18.10
C GLU A 131 -11.47 -9.71 19.04
N ILE A 132 -10.57 -10.66 18.75
CA ILE A 132 -10.34 -11.88 19.51
C ILE A 132 -8.83 -12.02 19.77
N PRO A 133 -8.37 -11.97 21.03
CA PRO A 133 -6.93 -11.92 21.34
C PRO A 133 -6.20 -13.26 21.17
N SER A 134 -6.90 -14.40 21.32
CA SER A 134 -6.28 -15.73 21.30
C SER A 134 -6.47 -16.42 19.96
N THR A 135 -5.41 -17.04 19.42
CA THR A 135 -5.47 -17.87 18.21
C THR A 135 -6.36 -19.09 18.38
N ALA A 136 -6.33 -19.75 19.54
CA ALA A 136 -7.16 -20.93 19.77
C ALA A 136 -8.65 -20.56 19.73
N ILE A 137 -9.03 -19.49 20.44
CA ILE A 137 -10.40 -18.98 20.49
C ILE A 137 -10.82 -18.46 19.10
N ALA A 138 -9.94 -17.72 18.41
CA ALA A 138 -10.23 -17.21 17.08
C ALA A 138 -10.48 -18.36 16.09
N LYS A 139 -9.65 -19.40 16.12
CA LYS A 139 -9.79 -20.59 15.28
C LYS A 139 -11.12 -21.30 15.54
N GLU A 140 -11.43 -21.59 16.80
CA GLU A 140 -12.68 -22.25 17.19
C GLU A 140 -13.91 -21.41 16.78
N LYS A 141 -13.93 -20.12 17.11
CA LYS A 141 -15.02 -19.22 16.76
C LYS A 141 -15.18 -19.05 15.25
N SER A 142 -14.08 -18.95 14.51
CA SER A 142 -14.12 -18.77 13.05
C SER A 142 -14.67 -20.02 12.36
N VAL A 143 -14.27 -21.22 12.81
CA VAL A 143 -14.82 -22.48 12.27
C VAL A 143 -16.31 -22.59 12.59
N SER A 144 -16.71 -22.33 13.84
CA SER A 144 -18.12 -22.35 14.25
C SER A 144 -18.95 -21.34 13.44
N ALA A 145 -18.46 -20.11 13.31
CA ALA A 145 -19.10 -19.05 12.54
C ALA A 145 -19.19 -19.36 11.05
N LEU A 146 -18.25 -20.11 10.48
CA LEU A 146 -18.30 -20.56 9.09
C LEU A 146 -19.43 -21.59 8.88
N TYR A 147 -19.65 -22.51 9.82
CA TYR A 147 -20.74 -23.49 9.73
C TYR A 147 -22.12 -22.87 9.93
N SER A 148 -22.23 -21.85 10.76
CA SER A 148 -23.47 -21.09 10.93
C SER A 148 -23.54 -19.87 10.01
N TRP A 149 -22.69 -19.80 8.98
CA TRP A 149 -22.68 -18.68 8.06
C TRP A 149 -23.88 -18.74 7.13
N ASP A 150 -24.84 -17.86 7.37
CA ASP A 150 -26.07 -17.71 6.58
C ASP A 150 -26.13 -16.32 5.94
N GLU A 151 -25.01 -15.87 5.35
CA GLU A 151 -24.93 -14.59 4.61
C GLU A 151 -25.32 -13.34 5.43
N GLY A 152 -24.96 -13.24 6.72
CA GLY A 152 -25.28 -12.07 7.57
C GLY A 152 -24.91 -10.71 6.95
N ASP A 153 -25.41 -9.60 7.50
CA ASP A 153 -25.45 -8.19 6.98
C ASP A 153 -24.39 -7.68 5.97
N SER A 154 -23.17 -8.23 5.94
CA SER A 154 -22.08 -7.86 5.00
C SER A 154 -21.95 -8.75 3.76
N GLY A 155 -22.62 -9.92 3.71
CA GLY A 155 -22.50 -10.91 2.64
C GLY A 155 -21.13 -11.59 2.51
N ARG A 156 -20.21 -11.37 3.46
CA ARG A 156 -18.83 -11.90 3.43
C ARG A 156 -18.35 -12.36 4.79
N PHE A 157 -17.78 -13.55 4.83
CA PHE A 157 -17.05 -14.07 5.99
C PHE A 157 -15.59 -13.63 5.89
N TYR A 158 -15.05 -12.99 6.91
CA TYR A 158 -13.63 -12.61 6.92
C TYR A 158 -12.95 -12.79 8.28
N VAL A 159 -11.67 -13.18 8.21
CA VAL A 159 -10.76 -13.34 9.34
C VAL A 159 -9.46 -12.62 9.03
N GLN A 160 -9.01 -11.76 9.93
CA GLN A 160 -7.82 -10.92 9.73
C GLN A 160 -6.90 -10.93 10.96
N ARG A 161 -5.59 -10.87 10.73
CA ARG A 161 -4.59 -10.52 11.76
C ARG A 161 -3.31 -10.00 11.12
N ASN A 162 -2.79 -8.88 11.62
CA ASN A 162 -1.48 -8.32 11.22
C ASN A 162 -1.31 -8.17 9.70
N GLY A 163 -2.34 -7.71 9.00
CA GLY A 163 -2.32 -7.53 7.54
C GLY A 163 -2.77 -8.76 6.75
N GLY A 164 -2.59 -9.96 7.27
CA GLY A 164 -3.10 -11.20 6.65
C GLY A 164 -4.61 -11.28 6.73
N VAL A 165 -5.25 -11.67 5.63
CA VAL A 165 -6.70 -11.75 5.50
C VAL A 165 -7.09 -13.06 4.84
N PHE A 166 -8.15 -13.67 5.38
CA PHE A 166 -8.94 -14.72 4.77
C PHE A 166 -10.35 -14.18 4.55
N GLU A 167 -10.88 -14.31 3.35
CA GLU A 167 -12.20 -13.84 2.96
C GLU A 167 -12.91 -14.95 2.20
N ALA A 168 -14.15 -15.25 2.57
CA ALA A 168 -15.02 -16.20 1.87
C ALA A 168 -16.35 -15.52 1.54
N VAL A 169 -16.80 -15.69 0.31
CA VAL A 169 -18.01 -15.06 -0.21
C VAL A 169 -18.89 -16.14 -0.83
N GLY A 170 -20.19 -16.11 -0.51
CA GLY A 170 -21.16 -17.15 -0.88
C GLY A 170 -21.71 -17.87 0.35
N ASN A 171 -22.22 -19.08 0.13
CA ASN A 171 -22.94 -19.85 1.15
C ASN A 171 -22.72 -21.37 1.00
N PRO A 172 -23.12 -22.18 1.99
CA PRO A 172 -22.94 -23.63 1.94
C PRO A 172 -23.71 -24.35 0.82
N VAL A 173 -24.76 -23.74 0.27
CA VAL A 173 -25.64 -24.34 -0.76
C VAL A 173 -25.04 -24.21 -2.16
N THR A 174 -24.53 -23.03 -2.51
CA THR A 174 -23.96 -22.74 -3.84
C THR A 174 -22.43 -22.78 -3.87
N GLY A 175 -21.80 -22.85 -2.70
CA GLY A 175 -20.34 -22.82 -2.55
C GLY A 175 -19.80 -21.42 -2.24
N PHE A 176 -18.51 -21.38 -1.95
CA PHE A 176 -17.76 -20.19 -1.56
C PHE A 176 -16.65 -19.88 -2.54
N ILE A 177 -16.48 -18.59 -2.84
CA ILE A 177 -15.26 -18.04 -3.42
C ILE A 177 -14.36 -17.64 -2.25
N VAL A 178 -13.17 -18.23 -2.17
CA VAL A 178 -12.24 -18.02 -1.04
C VAL A 178 -11.00 -17.26 -1.51
N HIS A 179 -10.74 -16.13 -0.87
CA HIS A 179 -9.55 -15.31 -1.06
C HIS A 179 -8.68 -15.35 0.19
N CYS A 180 -7.37 -15.31 -0.02
CA CYS A 180 -6.40 -15.27 1.07
C CYS A 180 -5.18 -14.42 0.70
N THR A 181 -4.62 -13.71 1.68
CA THR A 181 -3.35 -13.01 1.54
C THR A 181 -2.59 -13.00 2.87
N PRO A 182 -1.25 -13.08 2.85
CA PRO A 182 -0.45 -12.75 4.02
C PRO A 182 -0.35 -11.24 4.27
N ASN A 183 -0.57 -10.40 3.25
CA ASN A 183 -0.57 -8.94 3.35
C ASN A 183 -1.65 -8.30 2.48
N SER A 184 -2.67 -7.73 3.11
CA SER A 184 -3.77 -7.03 2.43
C SER A 184 -3.36 -5.73 1.75
N GLU A 185 -2.22 -5.13 2.13
CA GLU A 185 -1.70 -3.92 1.49
C GLU A 185 -1.00 -4.21 0.14
N ASP A 186 -0.58 -5.45 -0.11
CA ASP A 186 0.03 -5.85 -1.38
C ASP A 186 -0.99 -6.62 -2.24
N GLU A 187 -1.53 -5.95 -3.26
CA GLU A 187 -2.42 -6.55 -4.25
C GLU A 187 -1.83 -7.79 -4.93
N GLY A 188 -0.50 -7.85 -5.09
CA GLY A 188 0.20 -8.96 -5.74
C GLY A 188 0.29 -10.23 -4.88
N GLU A 189 0.01 -10.13 -3.58
CA GLU A 189 0.06 -11.27 -2.65
C GLU A 189 -1.30 -11.96 -2.46
N TRP A 190 -2.37 -11.35 -2.95
CA TRP A 190 -3.69 -11.98 -2.92
C TRP A 190 -3.74 -13.24 -3.77
N ARG A 191 -4.43 -14.25 -3.23
CA ARG A 191 -4.70 -15.53 -3.87
C ARG A 191 -6.17 -15.85 -3.78
N ILE A 192 -6.65 -16.60 -4.76
CA ILE A 192 -7.98 -17.20 -4.80
C ILE A 192 -7.83 -18.72 -4.77
N LEU A 193 -8.69 -19.41 -4.02
CA LEU A 193 -8.65 -20.86 -3.94
C LEU A 193 -9.31 -21.46 -5.19
N GLY A 194 -8.66 -22.47 -5.75
CA GLY A 194 -9.07 -23.09 -7.01
C GLY A 194 -8.41 -22.45 -8.22
N ALA A 195 -8.92 -22.79 -9.40
CA ALA A 195 -8.45 -22.29 -10.69
C ALA A 195 -9.64 -21.88 -11.55
N ASP A 196 -9.45 -20.91 -12.42
CA ASP A 196 -10.51 -20.49 -13.33
C ASP A 196 -10.91 -21.66 -14.27
N ASP A 197 -12.21 -21.80 -14.50
CA ASP A 197 -12.84 -22.77 -15.39
C ASP A 197 -13.81 -22.02 -16.32
N ALA A 198 -13.84 -22.37 -17.60
CA ALA A 198 -14.79 -21.77 -18.55
C ALA A 198 -16.26 -22.02 -18.16
N ASN A 199 -16.54 -23.02 -17.33
CA ASN A 199 -17.89 -23.33 -16.87
C ASN A 199 -18.28 -22.44 -15.68
N VAL A 200 -19.20 -21.51 -15.94
CA VAL A 200 -19.70 -20.58 -14.94
C VAL A 200 -21.03 -21.09 -14.36
N VAL A 201 -21.19 -20.97 -13.04
CA VAL A 201 -22.43 -21.32 -12.33
C VAL A 201 -22.95 -20.13 -11.54
N GLU A 202 -24.27 -20.11 -11.34
CA GLU A 202 -24.90 -19.09 -10.49
C GLU A 202 -24.60 -19.38 -9.02
N ILE A 203 -24.13 -18.36 -8.32
CA ILE A 203 -23.99 -18.33 -6.88
C ILE A 203 -24.92 -17.26 -6.30
N ARG A 204 -25.29 -17.44 -5.04
CA ARG A 204 -26.07 -16.43 -4.32
C ARG A 204 -25.15 -15.56 -3.48
N LEU A 205 -25.34 -14.26 -3.61
CA LEU A 205 -24.75 -13.22 -2.79
C LEU A 205 -25.87 -12.39 -2.16
N LEU A 206 -25.52 -11.64 -1.12
CA LEU A 206 -26.42 -10.66 -0.51
C LEU A 206 -26.95 -9.63 -1.52
N SER A 207 -26.11 -9.22 -2.47
CA SER A 207 -26.47 -8.24 -3.53
C SER A 207 -27.36 -8.82 -4.62
N GLY A 208 -27.60 -10.13 -4.63
CA GLY A 208 -28.35 -10.84 -5.65
C GLY A 208 -27.58 -12.03 -6.25
N PRO A 209 -28.14 -12.68 -7.29
CA PRO A 209 -27.45 -13.75 -7.99
C PRO A 209 -26.20 -13.20 -8.68
N ALA A 210 -25.11 -13.95 -8.59
CA ALA A 210 -23.85 -13.68 -9.28
C ALA A 210 -23.37 -14.94 -9.98
N TYR A 211 -22.34 -14.80 -10.79
CA TYR A 211 -21.83 -15.88 -11.62
C TYR A 211 -20.34 -16.05 -11.36
N ALA A 212 -19.92 -17.29 -11.09
CA ALA A 212 -18.52 -17.63 -10.81
C ALA A 212 -18.13 -18.93 -11.53
N PRO A 213 -16.89 -19.04 -12.02
CA PRO A 213 -16.33 -20.29 -12.50
C PRO A 213 -16.47 -21.39 -11.47
N LYS A 214 -16.88 -22.57 -11.91
CA LYS A 214 -17.00 -23.74 -11.05
C LYS A 214 -15.66 -24.11 -10.40
N GLY A 215 -14.55 -23.88 -11.10
CA GLY A 215 -13.20 -24.22 -10.63
C GLY A 215 -12.68 -23.39 -9.45
N ILE A 216 -13.25 -22.19 -9.20
CA ILE A 216 -12.90 -21.33 -8.05
C ILE A 216 -13.91 -21.47 -6.89
N LEU A 217 -14.97 -22.24 -7.09
CA LEU A 217 -15.96 -22.51 -6.05
C LEU A 217 -15.50 -23.67 -5.19
N THR A 218 -15.55 -23.45 -3.90
CA THR A 218 -15.23 -24.46 -2.89
C THR A 218 -16.42 -24.74 -2.01
N ASP A 219 -16.57 -26.00 -1.64
CA ASP A 219 -17.59 -26.40 -0.68
C ASP A 219 -17.20 -25.95 0.74
N LEU A 220 -18.11 -26.18 1.69
CA LEU A 220 -17.91 -25.79 3.08
C LEU A 220 -16.67 -26.46 3.70
N GLU A 221 -16.39 -27.72 3.38
CA GLU A 221 -15.23 -28.44 3.91
C GLU A 221 -13.91 -27.96 3.31
N GLY A 222 -13.87 -27.66 2.00
CA GLY A 222 -12.73 -27.04 1.34
C GLY A 222 -12.43 -25.66 1.92
N THR A 223 -13.48 -24.85 2.14
CA THR A 223 -13.37 -23.54 2.78
C THR A 223 -12.85 -23.64 4.20
N ARG A 224 -13.35 -24.62 4.98
CA ARG A 224 -12.86 -24.90 6.33
C ARG A 224 -11.41 -25.30 6.33
N LYS A 225 -10.99 -26.19 5.42
CA LYS A 225 -9.59 -26.62 5.29
C LYS A 225 -8.69 -25.42 5.00
N ALA A 226 -9.09 -24.54 4.08
CA ALA A 226 -8.35 -23.32 3.76
C ALA A 226 -8.28 -22.35 4.95
N LEU A 227 -9.37 -22.17 5.69
CA LEU A 227 -9.39 -21.34 6.91
C LEU A 227 -8.41 -21.88 7.96
N LEU A 228 -8.40 -23.20 8.17
CA LEU A 228 -7.46 -23.84 9.09
C LEU A 228 -6.00 -23.68 8.65
N GLY A 229 -5.75 -23.83 7.36
CA GLY A 229 -4.45 -23.56 6.75
C GLY A 229 -4.01 -22.10 6.96
N PHE A 230 -4.91 -21.13 6.81
CA PHE A 230 -4.64 -19.73 7.07
C PHE A 230 -4.23 -19.45 8.53
N PHE A 231 -4.89 -20.09 9.51
CA PHE A 231 -4.49 -19.99 10.91
C PHE A 231 -3.07 -20.51 11.17
N HIS A 232 -2.64 -21.51 10.39
CA HIS A 232 -1.32 -22.12 10.52
C HIS A 232 -0.23 -21.32 9.79
N HIS A 233 -0.45 -21.03 8.50
CA HIS A 233 0.54 -20.43 7.60
C HIS A 233 0.54 -18.90 7.60
N ARG A 234 -0.50 -18.26 8.17
CA ARG A 234 -0.68 -16.80 8.13
C ARG A 234 -0.81 -16.26 6.70
N GLY A 235 -1.41 -17.07 5.84
CA GLY A 235 -1.56 -16.82 4.42
C GLY A 235 -2.09 -18.07 3.71
N PRO A 236 -2.00 -18.10 2.38
CA PRO A 236 -2.40 -19.25 1.57
C PRO A 236 -1.68 -20.53 2.02
N ASP A 237 -2.44 -21.57 2.33
CA ASP A 237 -1.90 -22.89 2.62
C ASP A 237 -1.21 -23.48 1.36
N PRO A 238 0.11 -23.76 1.39
CA PRO A 238 0.83 -24.24 0.22
C PRO A 238 0.35 -25.62 -0.29
N GLU A 239 -0.39 -26.37 0.52
CA GLU A 239 -0.96 -27.68 0.12
C GLU A 239 -2.28 -27.54 -0.66
N LEU A 240 -2.82 -26.33 -0.78
CA LEU A 240 -4.07 -26.06 -1.48
C LEU A 240 -3.82 -25.36 -2.82
N PRO A 241 -4.72 -25.56 -3.81
CA PRO A 241 -4.54 -25.03 -5.16
C PRO A 241 -4.88 -23.54 -5.20
N TRP A 242 -3.94 -22.68 -4.85
CA TRP A 242 -4.13 -21.23 -4.89
C TRP A 242 -3.71 -20.64 -6.24
N THR A 243 -4.59 -19.85 -6.85
CA THR A 243 -4.30 -19.07 -8.07
C THR A 243 -4.02 -17.61 -7.71
N SER A 244 -3.16 -16.96 -8.50
CA SER A 244 -2.77 -15.55 -8.36
C SER A 244 -2.98 -14.81 -9.67
N GLY A 245 -3.07 -13.48 -9.63
CA GLY A 245 -3.09 -12.66 -10.84
C GLY A 245 -4.43 -11.99 -11.11
N GLU A 246 -4.83 -11.95 -12.38
CA GLU A 246 -6.01 -11.21 -12.85
C GLU A 246 -7.31 -11.78 -12.27
N ASP A 247 -7.44 -13.10 -12.20
CA ASP A 247 -8.62 -13.80 -11.67
C ASP A 247 -8.95 -13.34 -10.24
N VAL A 248 -7.94 -13.24 -9.38
CA VAL A 248 -8.08 -12.76 -8.00
C VAL A 248 -8.66 -11.34 -7.98
N ARG A 249 -8.24 -10.48 -8.90
CA ARG A 249 -8.75 -9.11 -8.97
C ARG A 249 -10.19 -9.10 -9.47
N THR A 250 -10.48 -9.87 -10.51
CA THR A 250 -11.81 -9.99 -11.10
C THR A 250 -12.81 -10.43 -10.05
N TYR A 251 -12.58 -11.53 -9.35
CA TYR A 251 -13.58 -12.11 -8.44
C TYR A 251 -13.65 -11.44 -7.07
N ARG A 252 -12.59 -10.76 -6.62
CA ARG A 252 -12.58 -10.03 -5.35
C ARG A 252 -13.13 -8.61 -5.46
N PHE A 253 -12.70 -7.84 -6.46
CA PHE A 253 -12.97 -6.39 -6.51
C PHE A 253 -14.20 -6.03 -7.33
N SER A 254 -14.63 -6.86 -8.29
CA SER A 254 -15.90 -6.64 -9.00
C SER A 254 -17.12 -6.81 -8.08
N GLN A 255 -16.97 -7.61 -7.02
CA GLN A 255 -18.02 -7.84 -6.03
C GLN A 255 -18.07 -6.74 -4.94
N SER A 256 -17.11 -5.81 -4.92
CA SER A 256 -17.06 -4.70 -3.96
C SER A 256 -17.61 -3.37 -4.51
N SER A 257 -18.06 -3.35 -5.77
CA SER A 257 -18.55 -2.15 -6.46
C SER A 257 -20.06 -2.18 -6.66
N HIS A 258 -20.83 -2.13 -5.58
CA HIS A 258 -22.24 -1.70 -5.58
C HIS A 258 -22.59 -1.07 -4.23
#